data_AF-A0A1V3NWZ1-F1
#
_entry.id   AF-A0A1V3NWZ1-F1
#
_cell.length_a   1.000
_cell.length_b   1.000
_cell.length_c   1.000
_cell.angle_alpha   90.00
_cell.angle_beta   90.00
_cell.angle_gamma   90.00
#
_symmetry.space_group_name_H-M   'P 1'
#
loop_
_entity.id
_entity.type
_entity.pdbx_description
1 polymer ?
#
loop_
_entity_poly.entity_id
_entity_poly.type
_entity_poly.pdbx_seq_one_letter_code
_entity_poly.pdbx_strand_id
1 'polypeptide(L)'
;MVVVVMGVSGSGKSSFGQALASALGWDFLEGDDMHSPSNVEKMRAGIALDDDDRRPWLDHIATWISREAHQGRDGVVTCSALKRIYRDRLRQTGAPVRFVYIRVERSELERRMRQRSHFMPASMLNSQLQALEEPDSDEAALMLSGNRTIDEMMSEVRRWLQRSNIRSTG
;
A
#
# COMPACT_ATOMS: atom_id res chain seq x y z
N MET A 1 10.21 -8.32 -8.81
CA MET A 1 9.00 -8.52 -7.97
C MET A 1 8.69 -7.21 -7.28
N VAL A 2 7.42 -6.84 -7.13
CA VAL A 2 7.03 -5.64 -6.40
C VAL A 2 6.16 -5.98 -5.20
N VAL A 3 6.47 -5.37 -4.05
CA VAL A 3 5.64 -5.41 -2.85
C VAL A 3 4.86 -4.10 -2.72
N VAL A 4 3.53 -4.21 -2.73
CA VAL A 4 2.62 -3.10 -2.47
C VAL A 4 2.29 -3.07 -0.98
N VAL A 5 2.71 -2.02 -0.28
CA VAL A 5 2.35 -1.80 1.12
C VAL A 5 1.04 -1.03 1.17
N MET A 6 -0.02 -1.68 1.63
CA MET A 6 -1.40 -1.19 1.61
C MET A 6 -2.04 -1.02 2.98
N GLY A 7 -3.17 -0.30 2.99
CA GLY A 7 -3.91 0.07 4.19
C GLY A 7 -4.38 1.52 4.16
N VAL A 8 -5.25 1.88 5.11
CA VAL A 8 -5.83 3.23 5.20
C VAL A 8 -4.79 4.29 5.59
N SER A 9 -5.13 5.57 5.43
CA SER A 9 -4.29 6.68 5.89
C SER A 9 -4.02 6.57 7.39
N GLY A 10 -2.81 6.89 7.81
CA GLY A 10 -2.39 6.76 9.22
C GLY A 10 -2.00 5.33 9.66
N SER A 11 -2.12 4.31 8.80
CA SER A 11 -1.73 2.94 9.17
C SER A 11 -0.21 2.74 9.31
N GLY A 12 0.60 3.61 8.70
CA GLY A 12 2.08 3.53 8.74
C GLY A 12 2.75 3.04 7.46
N LYS A 13 2.01 2.98 6.33
CA LYS A 13 2.53 2.53 5.02
C LYS A 13 3.85 3.17 4.62
N SER A 14 3.94 4.49 4.60
CA SER A 14 5.14 5.23 4.15
C SER A 14 6.37 4.88 4.99
N SER A 15 6.25 4.96 6.32
CA SER A 15 7.34 4.63 7.24
C SER A 15 7.79 3.17 7.10
N PHE A 16 6.84 2.23 7.03
CA PHE A 16 7.17 0.81 6.89
C PHE A 16 7.72 0.48 5.49
N GLY A 17 7.13 1.01 4.43
CA GLY A 17 7.51 0.77 3.05
C GLY A 17 8.91 1.29 2.74
N GLN A 18 9.25 2.49 3.22
CA GLN A 18 10.60 3.04 3.08
C GLN A 18 11.63 2.21 3.84
N ALA A 19 11.31 1.81 5.08
CA ALA A 19 12.17 0.93 5.88
C ALA A 19 12.37 -0.44 5.20
N LEU A 20 11.31 -1.01 4.62
CA LEU A 20 11.33 -2.28 3.91
C LEU A 20 12.21 -2.20 2.66
N ALA A 21 12.01 -1.17 1.83
CA ALA A 21 12.81 -0.95 0.63
C ALA A 21 14.30 -0.81 0.97
N SER A 22 14.63 0.04 1.96
CA SER A 22 16.00 0.23 2.42
C SER A 22 16.62 -1.06 2.96
N ALA A 23 15.87 -1.84 3.74
CA ALA A 23 16.35 -3.08 4.33
C ALA A 23 16.51 -4.24 3.34
N LEU A 24 15.90 -4.15 2.15
CA LEU A 24 16.02 -5.13 1.06
C LEU A 24 16.95 -4.64 -0.07
N GLY A 25 17.32 -3.36 -0.08
CA GLY A 25 18.05 -2.74 -1.19
C GLY A 25 17.20 -2.61 -2.46
N TRP A 26 15.89 -2.41 -2.30
CA TRP A 26 14.93 -2.30 -3.41
C TRP A 26 14.55 -0.86 -3.68
N ASP A 27 14.04 -0.59 -4.89
CA ASP A 27 13.53 0.72 -5.24
C ASP A 27 12.25 1.03 -4.45
N PHE A 28 12.05 2.30 -4.12
CA PHE A 28 10.89 2.77 -3.36
C PHE A 28 10.09 3.81 -4.13
N LEU A 29 8.77 3.65 -4.15
CA LEU A 29 7.83 4.66 -4.64
C LEU A 29 6.81 5.00 -3.55
N GLU A 30 6.69 6.29 -3.21
CA GLU A 30 5.56 6.80 -2.45
C GLU A 30 4.37 7.00 -3.39
N GLY A 31 3.37 6.13 -3.32
CA GLY A 31 2.25 6.19 -4.26
C GLY A 31 1.38 7.42 -4.09
N ASP A 32 1.30 8.02 -2.89
CA ASP A 32 0.54 9.25 -2.68
C ASP A 32 1.11 10.43 -3.51
N ASP A 33 2.42 10.41 -3.83
CA ASP A 33 3.07 11.42 -4.69
C ASP A 33 2.64 11.33 -6.17
N MET A 34 2.01 10.22 -6.56
CA MET A 34 1.53 9.98 -7.94
C MET A 34 0.11 10.50 -8.17
N HIS A 35 -0.52 11.10 -7.16
CA HIS A 35 -1.84 11.71 -7.31
C HIS A 35 -1.79 12.99 -8.15
N SER A 36 -2.87 13.22 -8.91
CA SER A 36 -3.03 14.50 -9.61
C SER A 36 -3.23 15.65 -8.60
N PRO A 37 -2.90 16.89 -8.95
CA PRO A 37 -3.19 18.05 -8.12
C PRO A 37 -4.67 18.15 -7.73
N SER A 38 -5.59 17.80 -8.64
CA SER A 38 -7.04 17.80 -8.39
C SER A 38 -7.45 16.76 -7.34
N ASN A 39 -6.87 15.56 -7.37
CA ASN A 39 -7.13 14.55 -6.34
C ASN A 39 -6.62 15.02 -4.97
N VAL A 40 -5.42 15.62 -4.93
CA VAL A 40 -4.86 16.18 -3.70
C VAL A 40 -5.76 17.28 -3.15
N GLU A 41 -6.31 18.15 -4.01
CA GLU A 41 -7.24 19.20 -3.61
C GLU A 41 -8.56 18.64 -3.05
N LYS A 42 -9.20 17.68 -3.72
CA LYS A 42 -10.39 16.96 -3.23
C LYS A 42 -10.15 16.37 -1.83
N MET A 43 -9.05 15.63 -1.69
CA MET A 43 -8.67 15.03 -0.42
C MET A 43 -8.45 16.09 0.68
N ARG A 44 -7.72 17.18 0.38
CA ARG A 44 -7.53 18.30 1.32
C ARG A 44 -8.85 18.95 1.74
N ALA A 45 -9.83 19.04 0.84
CA ALA A 45 -11.18 19.52 1.11
C ALA A 45 -12.05 18.50 1.87
N GLY A 46 -11.54 17.31 2.21
CA GLY A 46 -12.28 16.25 2.88
C GLY A 46 -13.27 15.52 1.96
N ILE A 47 -13.14 15.69 0.65
CA ILE A 47 -13.95 15.04 -0.38
C ILE A 47 -13.26 13.71 -0.70
N ALA A 48 -13.99 12.62 -0.50
CA ALA A 48 -13.50 11.29 -0.85
C ALA A 48 -13.35 11.19 -2.37
N LEU A 49 -12.21 10.66 -2.83
CA LEU A 49 -12.03 10.27 -4.22
C LEU A 49 -12.99 9.13 -4.55
N ASP A 50 -13.47 9.08 -5.78
CA ASP A 50 -14.21 7.94 -6.34
C ASP A 50 -13.28 7.01 -7.15
N ASP A 51 -13.87 6.10 -7.93
CA ASP A 51 -13.13 5.11 -8.71
C ASP A 51 -12.52 5.74 -9.98
N ASP A 52 -13.17 6.75 -10.54
CA ASP A 52 -12.68 7.50 -11.71
C ASP A 52 -11.48 8.38 -11.34
N ASP A 53 -11.54 9.05 -10.19
CA ASP A 53 -10.44 9.81 -9.62
C ASP A 53 -9.21 8.93 -9.38
N ARG A 54 -9.42 7.70 -8.88
CA ARG A 54 -8.34 6.76 -8.56
C ARG A 54 -7.76 6.05 -9.77
N ARG A 55 -8.53 5.87 -10.84
CA ARG A 55 -8.09 5.10 -12.01
C ARG A 55 -6.74 5.60 -12.58
N PRO A 56 -6.57 6.89 -12.96
CA PRO A 56 -5.29 7.37 -13.50
C PRO A 56 -4.13 7.24 -12.51
N TRP A 57 -4.40 7.45 -11.22
CA TRP A 57 -3.40 7.28 -10.17
C TRP A 57 -2.91 5.84 -10.06
N LEU A 58 -3.82 4.86 -10.09
CA LEU A 58 -3.48 3.44 -10.11
C LEU A 58 -2.74 3.05 -11.39
N ASP A 59 -3.07 3.67 -12.53
CA ASP A 59 -2.35 3.44 -13.79
C ASP A 59 -0.90 3.91 -13.74
N HIS A 60 -0.62 5.04 -13.08
CA HIS A 60 0.76 5.50 -12.87
C HIS A 60 1.55 4.53 -11.99
N ILE A 61 0.94 4.01 -10.92
CA ILE A 61 1.57 3.00 -10.07
C ILE A 61 1.80 1.70 -10.85
N ALA A 62 0.80 1.22 -11.60
CA ALA A 62 0.92 0.03 -12.45
C ALA A 62 2.04 0.19 -13.49
N THR A 63 2.15 1.36 -14.10
CA THR A 63 3.23 1.68 -15.05
C THR A 63 4.60 1.60 -14.40
N TRP A 64 4.75 2.12 -13.17
CA TRP A 64 6.00 2.00 -12.42
C TRP A 64 6.31 0.54 -12.10
N ILE A 65 5.33 -0.25 -11.65
CA ILE A 65 5.49 -1.69 -11.40
C ILE A 65 5.97 -2.43 -12.66
N SER A 66 5.32 -2.20 -13.80
CA SER A 66 5.73 -2.80 -15.08
C SER A 66 7.15 -2.40 -15.47
N ARG A 67 7.52 -1.11 -15.29
CA ARG A 67 8.88 -0.63 -15.58
C ARG A 67 9.94 -1.34 -14.74
N GLU A 68 9.73 -1.46 -13.42
CA GLU A 68 10.68 -2.15 -12.54
C GLU A 68 10.87 -3.61 -12.95
N ALA A 69 9.76 -4.30 -13.24
CA ALA A 69 9.80 -5.68 -13.71
C ALA A 69 10.53 -5.83 -15.06
N HIS A 70 10.28 -4.95 -16.02
CA HIS A 70 10.99 -4.95 -17.30
C HIS A 70 12.49 -4.69 -17.16
N GLN A 71 12.90 -3.96 -16.14
CA GLN A 71 14.30 -3.65 -15.87
C GLN A 71 14.96 -4.68 -14.93
N GLY A 72 14.25 -5.76 -14.59
CA GLY A 72 14.75 -6.82 -13.70
C GLY A 72 14.95 -6.36 -12.26
N ARG A 73 14.31 -5.27 -11.84
CA ARG A 73 14.44 -4.71 -10.50
C ARG A 73 13.27 -5.11 -9.61
N ASP A 74 13.57 -5.20 -8.32
CA ASP A 74 12.58 -5.35 -7.27
C ASP A 74 12.21 -3.99 -6.69
N GLY A 75 10.97 -3.86 -6.24
CA GLY A 75 10.44 -2.58 -5.76
C GLY A 75 9.48 -2.71 -4.60
N VAL A 76 9.35 -1.63 -3.84
CA VAL A 76 8.32 -1.42 -2.82
C VAL A 76 7.55 -0.16 -3.19
N VAL A 77 6.23 -0.25 -3.23
CA VAL A 77 5.36 0.92 -3.43
C VAL A 77 4.32 1.00 -2.34
N THR A 78 4.08 2.19 -1.81
CA THR A 78 2.92 2.44 -0.96
C THR A 78 1.70 2.70 -1.84
N CYS A 79 0.58 2.06 -1.53
CA CYS A 79 -0.68 2.35 -2.22
C CYS A 79 -1.82 1.95 -1.31
N SER A 80 -2.81 2.82 -1.11
CA SER A 80 -3.94 2.47 -0.25
C SER A 80 -4.65 1.18 -0.70
N ALA A 81 -4.76 0.96 -2.02
CA ALA A 81 -5.23 -0.28 -2.66
C ALA A 81 -6.47 -0.91 -1.98
N LEU A 82 -7.41 -0.05 -1.57
CA LEU A 82 -8.46 -0.39 -0.62
C LEU A 82 -9.47 -1.41 -1.16
N LYS A 83 -9.76 -1.40 -2.46
CA LYS A 83 -10.68 -2.34 -3.11
C LYS A 83 -9.94 -3.45 -3.85
N ARG A 84 -10.54 -4.63 -3.96
CA ARG A 84 -10.04 -5.76 -4.77
C ARG A 84 -9.79 -5.35 -6.21
N ILE A 85 -10.71 -4.58 -6.80
CA ILE A 85 -10.55 -4.07 -8.18
C ILE A 85 -9.29 -3.21 -8.38
N TYR A 86 -8.82 -2.51 -7.33
CA TYR A 86 -7.58 -1.74 -7.40
C TYR A 86 -6.36 -2.67 -7.34
N ARG A 87 -6.41 -3.68 -6.47
CA ARG A 87 -5.37 -4.70 -6.36
C ARG A 87 -5.25 -5.54 -7.62
N ASP A 88 -6.38 -5.91 -8.23
CA ASP A 88 -6.43 -6.60 -9.52
C ASP A 88 -5.72 -5.79 -10.61
N ARG A 89 -6.00 -4.47 -10.69
CA ARG A 89 -5.33 -3.58 -11.65
C ARG A 89 -3.81 -3.58 -11.50
N LEU A 90 -3.30 -3.55 -10.26
CA LEU A 90 -1.86 -3.60 -10.01
C LEU A 90 -1.25 -4.99 -10.34
N ARG A 91 -2.00 -6.07 -10.13
CA ARG A 91 -1.59 -7.45 -10.48
C ARG A 91 -1.57 -7.72 -11.99
N GLN A 92 -2.39 -7.02 -12.76
CA GLN A 92 -2.50 -7.18 -14.23
C GLN A 92 -1.33 -6.52 -15.01
N THR A 93 -0.30 -6.03 -14.32
CA THR A 93 0.91 -5.45 -14.93
C THR A 93 1.82 -6.47 -15.61
N GLY A 94 1.58 -7.77 -15.40
CA GLY A 94 2.46 -8.85 -15.84
C GLY A 94 3.69 -9.07 -14.94
N ALA A 95 3.86 -8.23 -13.91
CA ALA A 95 4.90 -8.38 -12.90
C ALA A 95 4.42 -9.25 -11.73
N PRO A 96 5.33 -9.97 -11.03
CA PRO A 96 5.01 -10.58 -9.75
C PRO A 96 4.73 -9.48 -8.71
N VAL A 97 3.45 -9.29 -8.37
CA VAL A 97 2.99 -8.31 -7.37
C VAL A 97 2.47 -9.03 -6.14
N ARG A 98 2.88 -8.54 -4.96
CA ARG A 98 2.49 -9.07 -3.65
C ARG A 98 2.05 -7.94 -2.74
N PHE A 99 1.12 -8.21 -1.83
CA PHE A 99 0.57 -7.17 -0.94
C PHE A 99 1.01 -7.38 0.51
N VAL A 100 1.40 -6.30 1.18
CA VAL A 100 1.51 -6.25 2.64
C VAL A 100 0.42 -5.33 3.13
N TYR A 101 -0.62 -5.89 3.75
CA TYR A 101 -1.71 -5.12 4.32
C TYR A 101 -1.41 -4.80 5.78
N ILE A 102 -1.18 -3.52 6.07
CA ILE A 102 -1.03 -3.02 7.44
C ILE A 102 -2.42 -2.71 8.00
N ARG A 103 -2.95 -3.66 8.77
CA ARG A 103 -4.21 -3.54 9.49
C ARG A 103 -4.01 -2.81 10.80
N VAL A 104 -4.80 -1.78 11.04
CA VAL A 104 -4.83 -1.02 12.30
C VAL A 104 -6.27 -0.86 12.72
N GLU A 105 -6.54 -1.09 14.00
CA GLU A 105 -7.87 -0.92 14.56
C GLU A 105 -8.31 0.56 14.50
N ARG A 106 -9.60 0.78 14.28
CA ARG A 106 -10.17 2.12 14.09
C ARG A 106 -9.81 3.08 15.22
N SER A 107 -9.91 2.65 16.48
CA SER A 107 -9.62 3.48 17.65
C SER A 107 -8.17 3.97 17.66
N GLU A 108 -7.24 3.14 17.22
CA GLU A 108 -5.83 3.47 17.12
C GLU A 108 -5.55 4.42 15.94
N LEU A 109 -6.22 4.20 14.78
CA LEU A 109 -6.15 5.13 13.64
C LEU A 109 -6.63 6.53 14.03
N GLU A 110 -7.79 6.62 14.69
CA GLU A 110 -8.33 7.89 15.20
C GLU A 110 -7.39 8.54 16.22
N ARG A 111 -6.77 7.76 17.12
CA ARG A 111 -5.77 8.26 18.07
C ARG A 111 -4.54 8.82 17.35
N ARG A 112 -3.99 8.10 16.37
CA ARG A 112 -2.84 8.55 15.55
C ARG A 112 -3.15 9.81 14.76
N MET A 113 -4.34 9.91 14.19
CA MET A 113 -4.77 11.08 13.43
C MET A 113 -4.94 12.31 14.32
N ARG A 114 -5.50 12.18 15.52
CA ARG A 114 -5.60 13.30 16.49
C ARG A 114 -4.23 13.86 16.90
N GLN A 115 -3.19 13.03 16.91
CA GLN A 115 -1.82 13.47 17.25
C GLN A 115 -1.11 14.17 16.09
N ARG A 116 -1.64 14.09 14.86
CA ARG A 116 -1.08 14.77 13.69
C ARG A 116 -1.82 16.08 13.48
N SER A 117 -1.14 17.21 13.65
CA SER A 117 -1.72 18.55 13.55
C SER A 117 -2.15 18.98 12.13
N HIS A 118 -1.85 18.21 11.09
CA HIS A 118 -2.00 18.66 9.69
C HIS A 118 -2.48 17.64 8.65
N PHE A 119 -2.86 16.41 9.03
CA PHE A 119 -3.11 15.37 8.02
C PHE A 119 -4.53 14.79 8.07
N MET A 120 -5.34 15.31 7.15
CA MET A 120 -6.66 14.82 6.71
C MET A 120 -7.81 14.93 7.74
N PRO A 121 -8.99 15.42 7.31
CA PRO A 121 -10.17 15.44 8.19
C PRO A 121 -10.59 14.03 8.60
N ALA A 122 -11.19 13.88 9.79
CA ALA A 122 -11.71 12.59 10.26
C ALA A 122 -12.70 11.92 9.28
N SER A 123 -13.39 12.71 8.44
CA SER A 123 -14.27 12.20 7.39
C SER A 123 -13.55 11.35 6.34
N MET A 124 -12.27 11.62 6.08
CA MET A 124 -11.45 10.85 5.14
C MET A 124 -11.10 9.46 5.67
N LEU A 125 -10.90 9.32 6.99
CA LEU A 125 -10.69 8.01 7.59
C LEU A 125 -11.94 7.13 7.45
N ASN A 126 -13.11 7.70 7.71
CA ASN A 126 -14.38 6.99 7.58
C ASN A 126 -14.61 6.50 6.15
N SER A 127 -14.39 7.34 5.15
CA SER A 127 -14.56 6.94 3.74
C SER A 127 -13.57 5.85 3.31
N GLN A 128 -12.33 5.91 3.81
CA GLN A 128 -11.34 4.86 3.53
C GLN A 128 -11.67 3.54 4.21
N LEU A 129 -12.15 3.55 5.46
CA LEU A 129 -12.58 2.34 6.17
C LEU A 129 -13.81 1.72 5.51
N GLN A 130 -14.75 2.54 5.01
CA GLN A 130 -15.92 2.06 4.27
C GLN A 130 -15.55 1.46 2.91
N ALA A 131 -14.54 2.02 2.24
CA ALA A 131 -14.06 1.52 0.95
C ALA A 131 -13.08 0.34 1.06
N LEU A 132 -12.65 -0.01 2.28
CA LEU A 132 -11.67 -1.08 2.51
C LEU A 132 -12.35 -2.44 2.35
N GLU A 133 -11.91 -3.17 1.35
CA GLU A 133 -12.13 -4.60 1.16
C GLU A 133 -10.83 -5.30 1.58
N GLU A 134 -10.80 -5.96 2.75
CA GLU A 134 -9.61 -6.69 3.21
C GLU A 134 -9.19 -7.73 2.15
N PRO A 135 -7.88 -7.92 1.88
CA PRO A 135 -7.44 -8.87 0.87
C PRO A 135 -7.85 -10.32 1.18
N ASP A 136 -8.34 -11.01 0.16
CA ASP A 136 -8.67 -12.43 0.24
C ASP A 136 -7.41 -13.31 0.16
N SER A 137 -7.58 -14.61 0.47
CA SER A 137 -6.47 -15.58 0.48
C SER A 137 -5.85 -15.84 -0.90
N ASP A 138 -6.55 -15.52 -1.99
CA ASP A 138 -6.08 -15.65 -3.37
C ASP A 138 -5.28 -14.44 -3.87
N GLU A 139 -5.16 -13.37 -3.07
CA GLU A 139 -4.54 -12.11 -3.50
C GLU A 139 -3.04 -12.00 -3.15
N ALA A 140 -2.40 -13.10 -2.74
CA ALA A 140 -0.98 -13.13 -2.33
C ALA A 140 -0.63 -11.99 -1.34
N ALA A 141 -1.49 -11.81 -0.34
CA ALA A 141 -1.38 -10.78 0.67
C ALA A 141 -0.87 -11.34 2.02
N LEU A 142 0.00 -10.58 2.69
CA LEU A 142 0.36 -10.76 4.10
C LEU A 142 -0.31 -9.67 4.91
N MET A 143 -1.13 -10.05 5.88
CA MET A 143 -1.70 -9.11 6.85
C MET A 143 -0.76 -8.93 8.03
N LEU A 144 -0.43 -7.69 8.36
CA LEU A 144 0.36 -7.30 9.52
C LEU A 144 -0.46 -6.40 10.44
N SER A 145 -0.35 -6.63 11.75
CA SER A 145 -0.88 -5.69 12.74
C SER A 145 0.03 -4.47 12.82
N GLY A 146 -0.48 -3.29 12.49
CA GLY A 146 0.26 -2.03 12.60
C GLY A 146 0.44 -1.53 14.04
N ASN A 147 0.04 -2.31 15.04
CA ASN A 147 0.37 -2.07 16.46
C ASN A 147 1.77 -2.62 16.82
N ARG A 148 2.37 -3.42 15.94
CA ARG A 148 3.69 -4.01 16.12
C ARG A 148 4.80 -3.04 15.74
N THR A 149 6.01 -3.32 16.22
CA THR A 149 7.19 -2.53 15.84
C THR A 149 7.54 -2.78 14.37
N ILE A 150 8.26 -1.83 13.75
CA ILE A 150 8.75 -2.01 12.38
C ILE A 150 9.62 -3.27 12.26
N ASP A 151 10.47 -3.55 13.26
CA ASP A 151 11.36 -4.72 13.25
C ASP A 151 10.59 -6.05 13.28
N GLU A 152 9.52 -6.11 14.05
CA GLU A 152 8.64 -7.27 14.11
C GLU A 152 7.91 -7.52 12.77
N MET A 153 7.37 -6.45 12.18
CA MET A 153 6.73 -6.48 10.87
C MET A 153 7.75 -6.87 9.78
N MET A 154 8.96 -6.31 9.81
CA MET A 154 10.05 -6.59 8.88
C MET A 154 10.45 -8.06 8.91
N SER A 155 10.61 -8.61 10.12
CA SER A 155 10.97 -10.02 10.34
C SER A 155 9.93 -10.97 9.75
N GLU A 156 8.65 -10.60 9.81
CA GLU A 156 7.57 -11.37 9.23
C GLU A 156 7.55 -11.30 7.70
N VAL A 157 7.67 -10.09 7.13
CA VAL A 157 7.75 -9.90 5.67
C VAL A 157 8.93 -10.67 5.10
N ARG A 158 10.12 -10.61 5.71
CA ARG A 158 11.30 -11.34 5.23
C ARG A 158 11.06 -12.86 5.17
N ARG A 159 10.47 -13.44 6.22
CA ARG A 159 10.11 -14.88 6.24
C ARG A 159 9.09 -15.22 5.16
N TRP A 160 8.09 -14.36 4.98
CA TRP A 160 7.04 -14.54 3.97
C TRP A 160 7.57 -14.44 2.53
N LEU A 161 8.53 -13.53 2.28
CA LEU A 161 9.21 -13.42 0.99
C LEU A 161 10.06 -14.67 0.69
N GLN A 162 10.85 -15.13 1.66
CA GLN A 162 11.69 -16.33 1.51
C GLN A 162 10.91 -17.61 1.21
N ARG A 163 9.77 -17.82 1.87
CA ARG A 163 8.91 -19.01 1.64
C ARG A 163 8.35 -19.09 0.22
N SER A 164 8.24 -17.96 -0.46
CA SER A 164 7.72 -17.92 -1.84
C SER A 164 8.82 -18.15 -2.87
N ASN A 165 10.06 -17.74 -2.60
CA ASN A 165 11.18 -18.03 -3.50
C ASN A 165 11.48 -19.53 -3.58
N ILE A 166 11.20 -20.30 -2.52
CA ILE A 166 11.41 -21.76 -2.48
C ILE A 166 10.38 -22.51 -3.35
N ARG A 167 9.21 -21.93 -3.63
CA ARG A 167 8.16 -22.58 -4.44
C ARG A 167 8.32 -22.39 -5.96
N SER A 168 9.25 -21.54 -6.40
CA SER A 168 9.49 -21.26 -7.83
C SER A 168 10.65 -22.07 -8.44
N THR A 169 11.28 -22.96 -7.67
CA THR A 169 12.41 -23.81 -8.10
C THR A 169 12.07 -25.31 -8.09
N GLY A 170 10.78 -25.67 -8.16
CA GLY A 170 10.30 -27.05 -8.19
C GLY A 170 9.49 -27.35 -9.45
#